data_AF-A0A962CC85-F1
#
_entry.id   AF-A0A962CC85-F1
#
_cell.length_a   1.000
_cell.length_b   1.000
_cell.length_c   1.000
_cell.angle_alpha   90.00
_cell.angle_beta   90.00
_cell.angle_gamma   90.00
#
_symmetry.space_group_name_H-M   'P 1'
#
loop_
_entity.id
_entity.type
_entity.pdbx_description
1 polymer ?
#
loop_
_entity_poly.entity_id
_entity_poly.type
_entity_poly.pdbx_seq_one_letter_code
_entity_poly.pdbx_strand_id
1 'polypeptide(L)'
;MEESVAVGFFATCAVRAESPCHAAEKARSMIASDWTTGKYSELSNGAAPTFLVDEVWRSSWLKDLFFINDGHIFFPADGNEDEA
;
A
#
# COMPACT_ATOMS: atom_id res chain seq x y z
N MET A 1 -18.20 8.37 17.33
CA MET A 1 -17.07 8.91 16.55
C MET A 1 -17.17 8.18 15.23
N GLU A 2 -17.54 8.88 14.15
CA GLU A 2 -17.59 8.24 12.83
C GLU A 2 -16.17 7.79 12.48
N GLU A 3 -15.96 6.48 12.44
CA GLU A 3 -14.72 5.89 11.95
C GLU A 3 -14.63 6.21 10.47
N SER A 4 -13.91 7.27 10.13
CA SER A 4 -13.72 7.72 8.75
C SER A 4 -13.10 6.57 7.94
N VAL A 5 -13.89 6.00 7.04
CA VAL A 5 -13.45 4.93 6.14
C VAL A 5 -12.28 5.46 5.30
N ALA A 6 -11.17 4.72 5.28
CA ALA A 6 -10.04 5.05 4.43
C ALA A 6 -10.43 4.78 2.96
N VAL A 7 -10.41 5.81 2.11
CA VAL A 7 -10.76 5.69 0.68
C VAL A 7 -9.55 5.49 -0.22
N GLY A 8 -8.35 5.67 0.32
CA GLY A 8 -7.12 5.50 -0.42
C GLY A 8 -5.91 5.38 0.49
N PHE A 9 -4.79 4.96 -0.09
CA PHE A 9 -3.51 4.89 0.59
C PHE A 9 -2.33 4.99 -0.39
N PHE A 10 -1.20 5.49 0.10
CA PHE A 10 0.10 5.26 -0.54
C PHE A 10 0.91 4.28 0.30
N ALA A 11 1.51 3.29 -0.36
CA ALA A 11 2.41 2.35 0.27
C ALA A 11 3.67 2.17 -0.57
N THR A 12 4.82 2.17 0.08
CA THR A 12 6.07 1.73 -0.52
C THR A 12 6.36 0.32 -0.03
N CYS A 13 6.54 -0.61 -0.96
CA CYS A 13 6.84 -2.00 -0.63
C CYS A 13 8.11 -2.47 -1.33
N ALA A 14 8.87 -3.31 -0.65
CA ALA A 14 9.98 -4.07 -1.19
C ALA A 14 9.54 -5.52 -1.40
N VAL A 15 9.76 -6.03 -2.60
CA VAL A 15 9.50 -7.42 -2.95
C VAL A 15 10.68 -8.00 -3.71
N ARG A 16 10.94 -9.30 -3.51
CA ARG A 16 11.88 -10.06 -4.33
C ARG A 16 11.17 -10.53 -5.59
N ALA A 17 11.66 -10.11 -6.75
CA ALA A 17 11.14 -10.47 -8.06
C ALA A 17 12.25 -10.48 -9.13
N GLU A 18 12.03 -11.26 -10.18
CA GLU A 18 13.00 -11.43 -11.28
C GLU A 18 12.92 -10.31 -12.33
N SER A 19 11.80 -9.58 -12.36
CA SER A 19 11.55 -8.48 -13.29
C SER A 19 10.73 -7.37 -12.63
N PRO A 20 10.77 -6.12 -13.13
CA PRO A 20 9.92 -5.03 -12.64
C PRO A 20 8.42 -5.33 -12.77
N CYS A 21 8.01 -6.05 -13.82
CA CYS A 21 6.62 -6.47 -14.00
C CYS A 21 6.18 -7.42 -12.87
N HIS A 22 6.96 -8.47 -12.61
CA HIS A 22 6.70 -9.40 -11.50
C HIS A 22 6.77 -8.70 -10.14
N ALA A 23 7.62 -7.68 -9.98
CA ALA A 23 7.67 -6.89 -8.74
C ALA A 23 6.35 -6.14 -8.51
N ALA A 24 5.83 -5.48 -9.54
CA ALA A 24 4.55 -4.77 -9.46
C ALA A 24 3.38 -5.72 -9.16
N GLU A 25 3.31 -6.87 -9.82
CA GLU A 25 2.25 -7.86 -9.57
C GLU A 25 2.32 -8.41 -8.15
N LYS A 26 3.52 -8.73 -7.66
CA LYS A 26 3.72 -9.25 -6.30
C LYS A 26 3.41 -8.21 -5.24
N ALA A 27 3.81 -6.96 -5.47
CA ALA A 27 3.43 -5.82 -4.63
C ALA A 27 1.91 -5.67 -4.55
N ARG A 28 1.21 -5.66 -5.70
CA ARG A 28 -0.27 -5.59 -5.75
C ARG A 28 -0.92 -6.73 -4.98
N SER A 29 -0.46 -7.97 -5.19
CA SER A 29 -1.04 -9.13 -4.50
C SER A 29 -0.85 -9.05 -2.99
N MET A 30 0.33 -8.62 -2.52
CA MET A 30 0.62 -8.49 -1.09
C MET A 30 -0.29 -7.45 -0.44
N ILE A 31 -0.37 -6.26 -1.04
CA ILE A 31 -1.20 -5.18 -0.50
C ILE A 31 -2.69 -5.49 -0.63
N ALA A 32 -3.12 -6.18 -1.70
CA ALA A 32 -4.51 -6.63 -1.84
C ALA A 32 -4.91 -7.58 -0.71
N SER A 33 -4.04 -8.53 -0.36
CA SER A 33 -4.27 -9.40 0.79
C SER A 33 -4.33 -8.61 2.10
N ASP A 34 -3.37 -7.70 2.33
CA ASP A 34 -3.36 -6.86 3.54
C ASP A 34 -4.61 -5.97 3.66
N TRP A 35 -5.11 -5.49 2.53
CA TRP A 35 -6.27 -4.59 2.46
C TRP A 35 -7.61 -5.31 2.60
N THR A 36 -7.76 -6.51 2.03
CA THR A 36 -9.04 -7.23 2.01
C THR A 36 -9.22 -8.15 3.21
N THR A 37 -8.16 -8.83 3.65
CA THR A 37 -8.23 -9.87 4.69
C THR A 37 -7.17 -9.73 5.78
N GLY A 38 -6.22 -8.79 5.62
CA GLY A 38 -5.12 -8.59 6.55
C GLY A 38 -5.24 -7.32 7.39
N LYS A 39 -4.10 -6.66 7.62
CA LYS A 39 -3.91 -5.57 8.59
C LYS A 39 -4.89 -4.38 8.42
N TYR A 40 -5.44 -4.18 7.23
CA TYR A 40 -6.27 -3.02 6.91
C TYR A 40 -7.74 -3.38 6.60
N SER A 41 -8.15 -4.64 6.78
CA SER A 41 -9.50 -5.09 6.43
C SER A 41 -10.60 -4.38 7.22
N GLU A 42 -10.33 -4.05 8.49
CA GLU A 42 -11.27 -3.33 9.36
C GLU A 42 -11.46 -1.87 8.89
N LEU A 43 -10.40 -1.25 8.37
CA LEU A 43 -10.41 0.13 7.88
C LEU A 43 -11.03 0.26 6.49
N SER A 44 -10.99 -0.81 5.70
CA SER A 44 -11.46 -0.84 4.31
C SER A 44 -12.85 -1.46 4.12
N ASN A 45 -13.45 -2.00 5.19
CA ASN A 45 -14.65 -2.85 5.12
C ASN A 45 -14.50 -4.03 4.12
N GLY A 46 -13.27 -4.48 3.84
CA GLY A 46 -12.99 -5.55 2.90
C GLY A 46 -13.27 -5.21 1.42
N ALA A 47 -13.48 -3.94 1.07
CA ALA A 47 -13.67 -3.53 -0.33
C ALA A 47 -12.39 -3.75 -1.15
N ALA A 48 -12.53 -4.22 -2.39
CA ALA A 48 -11.39 -4.43 -3.28
C ALA A 48 -10.76 -3.08 -3.68
N PRO A 49 -9.45 -2.86 -3.43
CA PRO A 49 -8.78 -1.61 -3.77
C PRO A 49 -8.45 -1.56 -5.27
N THR A 50 -8.40 -0.34 -5.82
CA THR A 50 -7.81 -0.10 -7.15
C THR A 50 -6.35 0.32 -6.98
N PHE A 51 -5.43 -0.35 -7.67
CA PHE A 51 -3.99 -0.07 -7.57
C PHE A 51 -3.49 0.74 -8.75
N LEU A 52 -2.81 1.85 -8.45
CA LEU A 52 -1.95 2.55 -9.40
C LEU A 52 -0.50 2.36 -8.96
N VAL A 53 0.34 1.85 -9.85
CA VAL A 53 1.78 1.68 -9.59
C VAL A 53 2.46 2.92 -10.17
N ASP A 54 2.90 3.81 -9.29
CA ASP A 54 3.51 5.08 -9.67
C ASP A 54 4.94 4.87 -10.18
N GLU A 55 5.77 4.15 -9.41
CA GLU A 55 7.16 3.90 -9.75
C GLU A 55 7.63 2.50 -9.32
N VAL A 56 8.52 1.89 -10.10
CA VAL A 56 9.20 0.63 -9.76
C VAL A 56 10.68 0.77 -10.04
N TRP A 57 11.50 0.66 -9.00
CA TRP A 57 12.95 0.72 -9.09
C TRP A 57 13.61 -0.48 -8.41
N ARG A 58 14.86 -0.77 -8.79
CA ARG A 58 15.68 -1.77 -8.10
C ARG A 58 16.26 -1.15 -6.85
N SER A 59 15.99 -1.79 -5.70
CA SER A 59 16.62 -1.43 -4.44
C SER A 59 18.07 -1.92 -4.40
N SER A 60 18.91 -1.23 -3.63
CA SER A 60 20.27 -1.70 -3.33
C SER A 60 20.20 -2.78 -2.25
N TRP A 61 20.96 -3.85 -2.41
CA TRP A 61 20.98 -5.03 -1.53
C TRP A 61 21.08 -4.73 -0.03
N LEU A 62 21.74 -3.63 0.36
CA LEU A 62 21.85 -3.18 1.76
C LEU A 62 20.53 -2.65 2.32
N LYS A 63 19.68 -2.02 1.50
CA LYS A 63 18.36 -1.56 1.93
C LYS A 63 17.37 -2.72 2.07
N ASP A 64 17.54 -3.78 1.29
CA ASP A 64 16.66 -4.96 1.31
C ASP A 64 16.74 -5.77 2.62
N LEU A 65 17.86 -5.66 3.35
CA LEU A 65 18.06 -6.36 4.63
C LEU A 65 17.30 -5.72 5.80
N PHE A 66 16.96 -4.44 5.69
CA PHE A 66 16.31 -3.67 6.77
C PHE A 66 14.95 -3.11 6.38
N PHE A 67 14.50 -3.31 5.14
CA PHE A 67 13.20 -2.79 4.70
C PHE A 67 12.07 -3.63 5.30
N ILE A 68 11.25 -2.98 6.10
CA ILE A 68 10.02 -3.54 6.67
C ILE A 68 8.87 -2.91 5.88
N ASN A 69 8.02 -3.75 5.27
CA ASN A 69 6.83 -3.35 4.52
C ASN A 69 5.71 -2.82 5.47
N ASP A 70 6.02 -1.82 6.30
CA ASP A 70 5.05 -1.24 7.25
C ASP A 70 4.63 0.20 6.86
N GLY A 71 5.35 0.84 5.94
CA GLY A 71 5.08 2.22 5.52
C GLY A 71 3.81 2.35 4.67
N HIS A 72 2.76 2.92 5.25
CA HIS A 72 1.52 3.29 4.56
C HIS A 72 0.98 4.62 5.09
N ILE A 73 0.39 5.41 4.20
CA ILE A 73 -0.31 6.66 4.52
C ILE A 73 -1.74 6.51 4.01
N PHE A 74 -2.73 6.58 4.90
CA PHE A 74 -4.15 6.55 4.53
C PHE A 74 -4.69 7.95 4.28
N PHE A 75 -5.62 8.06 3.35
CA PHE A 75 -6.43 9.27 3.14
C PHE A 75 -7.87 9.01 3.59
N PRO A 76 -8.43 9.83 4.49
CA PRO A 76 -9.83 9.74 4.86
C PRO A 76 -10.73 10.11 3.67
N ALA A 77 -11.97 9.61 3.67
CA ALA A 77 -13.00 9.95 2.68
C ALA A 77 -13.32 11.45 2.62
N ASP A 78 -13.21 12.13 3.76
CA ASP A 78 -13.34 13.58 3.85
C ASP A 78 -12.06 14.20 3.32
N GLY A 79 -12.12 14.64 2.06
CA GLY A 79 -11.13 15.52 1.47
C GLY A 79 -11.15 16.90 2.12
N ASN A 80 -10.87 16.99 3.42
CA ASN A 80 -10.51 18.26 4.03
C ASN A 80 -9.04 18.49 3.69
N GLU A 81 -8.86 19.14 2.54
CA GLU A 81 -7.72 20.01 2.26
C GLU A 81 -7.65 21.06 3.37
N ASP A 82 -7.14 20.70 4.56
CA ASP A 82 -6.71 21.70 5.53
C ASP A 82 -5.46 22.36 4.95
N GLU A 83 -5.69 23.45 4.21
CA GLU A 83 -4.72 24.52 4.00
C GLU A 83 -4.04 24.86 5.33
N ALA A 84 -2.71 24.72 5.38
CA ALA A 84 -1.86 25.41 6.36
C ALA A 84 -0.47 25.67 5.78
#